data_AF-A0A841PF97-F1
#
_entry.id   AF-A0A841PF97-F1
#
_cell.length_a   1.000
_cell.length_b   1.000
_cell.length_c   1.000
_cell.angle_alpha   90.00
_cell.angle_beta   90.00
_cell.angle_gamma   90.00
#
_symmetry.space_group_name_H-M   'P 1'
#
loop_
_entity.id
_entity.type
_entity.pdbx_description
1 polymer ?
#
loop_
_entity_poly.entity_id
_entity_poly.type
_entity_poly.pdbx_seq_one_letter_code
_entity_poly.pdbx_strand_id
1 'polypeptide(L)'
;MARSHALGTEVNRNRPIISGELPIGGHRFEGLLSPVVAAPVFTIRKRATQLFQLDSYVPDKIMTEYQASVIRNAVENRMNIIVSAARRRAKPR
;
A
#
# COMPACT_ATOMS: atom_id res chain seq x y z
N MET A 1 -25.05 6.44 -14.96
CA MET A 1 -23.78 7.19 -14.96
C MET A 1 -23.51 7.65 -13.55
N ALA A 2 -22.33 7.37 -12.99
CA ALA A 2 -21.93 7.95 -11.72
C ALA A 2 -20.68 8.81 -11.96
N ARG A 3 -20.74 10.08 -11.58
CA ARG A 3 -19.59 11.00 -11.62
C ARG A 3 -18.90 10.98 -10.27
N SER A 4 -17.60 10.72 -10.26
CA SER A 4 -16.79 11.08 -9.10
C SER A 4 -16.41 12.55 -9.20
N HIS A 5 -17.10 13.41 -8.44
CA HIS A 5 -16.71 14.82 -8.32
C HIS A 5 -15.31 14.94 -7.69
N ALA A 6 -14.93 13.99 -6.84
CA ALA A 6 -13.66 14.00 -6.14
C ALA A 6 -12.46 13.56 -7.01
N LEU A 7 -12.67 12.73 -8.04
CA LEU A 7 -11.58 12.18 -8.89
C LEU A 7 -11.60 12.70 -10.33
N GLY A 8 -12.63 13.44 -10.73
CA GLY A 8 -12.78 13.97 -12.11
C GLY A 8 -13.05 12.89 -13.17
N THR A 9 -13.14 11.61 -12.78
CA THR A 9 -13.41 10.48 -13.67
C THR A 9 -14.86 10.02 -13.59
N GLU A 10 -15.42 9.72 -14.75
CA GLU A 10 -16.78 9.19 -14.90
C GLU A 10 -16.74 7.66 -15.06
N VAL A 11 -17.59 6.95 -14.30
CA VAL A 11 -17.67 5.49 -14.30
C VAL A 11 -19.01 5.06 -14.90
N ASN A 12 -18.97 4.07 -15.78
CA ASN A 12 -20.14 3.56 -16.49
C ASN A 12 -19.99 2.06 -16.77
N ARG A 13 -21.00 1.42 -17.36
CA ARG A 13 -20.97 -0.03 -17.64
C ARG A 13 -19.80 -0.46 -18.54
N ASN A 14 -19.31 0.43 -19.41
CA ASN A 14 -18.20 0.16 -20.33
C ASN A 14 -16.84 0.48 -19.70
N ARG A 15 -16.82 1.24 -18.60
CA ARG A 15 -15.63 1.56 -17.79
C ARG A 15 -16.01 1.43 -16.31
N PRO A 16 -16.19 0.20 -15.81
CA PRO A 16 -16.77 -0.06 -14.48
C PRO A 16 -15.78 0.12 -13.32
N ILE A 17 -14.51 0.39 -13.62
CA ILE A 17 -13.45 0.62 -12.64
C ILE A 17 -13.15 2.11 -12.60
N ILE A 18 -13.08 2.67 -11.39
CA ILE A 18 -12.66 4.04 -11.14
C ILE A 18 -11.49 4.05 -10.17
N SER A 19 -10.40 4.72 -10.56
CA SER A 19 -9.19 4.81 -9.76
C SER A 19 -8.75 6.27 -9.67
N GLY A 20 -8.19 6.67 -8.53
CA GLY A 20 -7.62 8.00 -8.38
C GLY A 20 -7.12 8.27 -6.96
N GLU A 21 -6.69 9.50 -6.71
CA GLU A 21 -6.30 9.95 -5.37
C GLU A 21 -7.39 10.86 -4.79
N LEU A 22 -7.79 10.59 -3.55
CA LEU A 22 -8.76 11.43 -2.85
C LEU A 22 -8.18 12.83 -2.63
N PRO A 23 -8.98 13.90 -2.84
CA PRO A 23 -8.52 15.29 -2.71
C PRO A 23 -7.94 15.62 -1.32
N ILE A 24 -8.42 14.96 -0.28
CA ILE A 24 -7.99 15.16 1.10
C ILE A 24 -7.16 13.93 1.53
N GLY A 25 -5.92 14.17 1.97
CA GLY A 25 -5.03 13.12 2.50
C GLY A 25 -4.27 12.31 1.44
N GLY A 26 -4.49 12.55 0.14
CA GLY A 26 -3.76 11.91 -0.96
C GLY A 26 -3.80 10.38 -0.92
N HIS A 27 -4.89 9.84 -0.40
CA HIS A 27 -5.13 8.39 -0.29
C HIS A 27 -5.56 7.84 -1.65
N ARG A 28 -5.17 6.62 -1.96
CA ARG A 28 -5.56 5.98 -3.24
C ARG A 28 -6.94 5.37 -3.08
N PHE A 29 -7.83 5.61 -4.03
CA PHE A 29 -9.17 5.06 -4.11
C PHE A 29 -9.29 4.18 -5.35
N GLU A 30 -9.95 3.04 -5.18
CA GLU A 30 -10.35 2.15 -6.27
C GLU A 30 -11.78 1.68 -6.05
N GLY A 31 -12.66 2.00 -6.98
CA GLY A 31 -14.06 1.59 -6.98
C GLY A 31 -14.37 0.65 -8.13
N LEU A 32 -15.14 -0.39 -7.88
CA LEU A 32 -15.58 -1.38 -8.85
C LEU A 32 -17.11 -1.37 -8.92
N LEU A 33 -17.65 -1.34 -10.13
CA LEU A 33 -19.08 -1.42 -10.40
C LEU A 33 -19.41 -2.68 -11.20
N SER A 34 -20.71 -3.00 -11.25
CA SER A 34 -21.25 -4.00 -12.15
C SER A 34 -20.87 -3.71 -13.62
N PRO A 35 -20.50 -4.73 -14.42
CA PRO A 35 -20.61 -6.17 -14.14
C PRO A 35 -19.38 -6.82 -13.49
N VAL A 36 -18.31 -6.08 -13.20
CA VAL A 36 -17.07 -6.65 -12.64
C VAL A 36 -17.29 -7.24 -11.24
N VAL A 37 -18.24 -6.68 -10.51
CA VAL A 37 -18.66 -7.11 -9.18
C VAL A 37 -20.19 -7.17 -9.12
N ALA A 38 -20.72 -8.09 -8.28
CA ALA A 38 -22.17 -8.28 -8.13
C ALA A 38 -22.88 -7.05 -7.55
N ALA A 39 -22.19 -6.31 -6.68
CA ALA A 39 -22.63 -5.04 -6.11
C ALA A 39 -21.44 -4.06 -6.05
N PRO A 40 -21.68 -2.73 -6.07
CA PRO A 40 -20.61 -1.74 -5.96
C PRO A 40 -19.72 -1.96 -4.73
N VAL A 41 -18.39 -1.98 -4.94
CA VAL A 41 -17.40 -2.09 -3.85
C VAL A 41 -16.28 -1.08 -4.08
N PHE A 42 -15.55 -0.74 -3.02
CA PHE A 42 -14.38 0.11 -3.14
C PHE A 42 -13.30 -0.25 -2.11
N THR A 43 -12.08 0.15 -2.39
CA THR A 43 -10.92 0.08 -1.48
C THR A 43 -10.26 1.45 -1.39
N ILE A 44 -9.92 1.86 -0.16
CA ILE A 44 -9.08 3.04 0.09
C ILE A 44 -7.77 2.58 0.70
N ARG A 45 -6.66 2.85 0.00
CA ARG A 45 -5.32 2.65 0.54
C ARG A 45 -4.79 3.96 1.09
N LYS A 46 -4.73 4.06 2.42
CA LYS A 46 -4.14 5.21 3.10
C LYS A 46 -2.71 5.43 2.62
N ARG A 47 -2.35 6.68 2.38
CA ARG A 47 -0.97 7.07 2.13
C ARG A 47 -0.16 6.77 3.40
N ALA A 48 1.02 6.19 3.25
CA ALA A 48 1.94 6.04 4.38
C ALA A 48 2.39 7.43 4.81
N THR A 49 1.94 7.87 5.98
CA THR A 49 2.29 9.17 6.57
C THR A 49 3.46 9.10 7.55
N GLN A 50 3.95 7.89 7.82
CA GLN A 50 4.96 7.64 8.84
C GLN A 50 6.21 7.01 8.23
N LEU A 51 7.34 7.62 8.54
CA LEU A 51 8.66 7.05 8.30
C LEU A 51 8.95 6.07 9.44
N PHE A 52 9.23 4.81 9.13
CA PHE A 52 9.69 3.84 10.11
C PHE A 52 11.21 3.83 10.10
N GLN A 53 11.81 4.23 11.22
CA GLN A 53 13.27 4.16 11.37
C GLN A 53 13.70 2.71 11.52
N LEU A 54 14.87 2.37 10.96
CA LEU A 54 15.42 1.01 11.03
C LEU A 54 15.56 0.52 12.49
N ASP A 55 15.94 1.42 13.40
CA ASP A 55 16.13 1.06 14.82
C ASP A 55 14.81 0.75 15.53
N SER A 56 13.67 1.25 15.04
CA SER A 56 12.36 0.92 15.60
C SER A 56 11.99 -0.56 15.45
N TYR A 57 12.63 -1.28 14.53
CA TYR A 57 12.37 -2.70 14.30
C TYR A 57 13.00 -3.62 15.37
N VAL A 58 13.95 -3.10 16.16
CA VAL A 58 14.63 -3.87 17.22
C VAL A 58 13.72 -4.06 18.44
N PRO A 59 13.12 -3.00 19.04
CA PRO A 59 12.15 -3.18 20.13
C PRO A 59 10.96 -4.06 19.77
N ASP A 60 10.51 -3.98 18.50
CA ASP A 60 9.40 -4.79 17.96
C ASP A 60 9.79 -6.25 17.71
N LYS A 61 11.05 -6.62 17.95
CA LYS A 61 11.62 -7.96 17.71
C LYS A 61 11.46 -8.44 16.27
N ILE A 62 11.36 -7.52 15.32
CA ILE A 62 11.34 -7.84 13.89
C ILE A 62 12.77 -8.14 13.39
N MET A 63 13.78 -7.52 14.00
CA MET A 63 15.19 -7.82 13.77
C MET A 63 16.01 -7.69 15.06
N THR A 64 17.23 -8.24 15.06
CA THR A 64 18.19 -8.05 16.16
C THR A 64 19.03 -6.79 15.97
N GLU A 65 19.66 -6.30 17.05
CA GLU A 65 20.61 -5.17 16.98
C GLU A 65 21.75 -5.43 16.00
N TYR A 66 22.24 -6.67 15.96
CA TYR A 66 23.27 -7.10 15.01
C TYR A 66 22.78 -7.02 13.56
N GLN A 67 21.55 -7.45 13.27
CA GLN A 67 21.00 -7.32 11.92
C GLN A 67 20.83 -5.86 11.51
N ALA A 68 20.39 -4.99 12.43
CA ALA A 68 20.29 -3.55 12.18
C ALA A 68 21.67 -2.93 11.89
N SER A 69 22.72 -3.31 12.63
CA SER A 69 24.07 -2.80 12.41
C SER A 69 24.66 -3.25 11.07
N VAL A 70 24.42 -4.50 10.65
CA VAL A 70 24.81 -5.00 9.32
C VAL A 70 24.17 -4.18 8.21
N ILE A 71 22.86 -3.89 8.31
CA ILE A 71 22.16 -3.07 7.31
C ILE A 71 22.70 -1.63 7.29
N ARG A 72 22.93 -1.01 8.46
CA ARG A 72 23.50 0.34 8.55
C ARG A 72 24.86 0.41 7.87
N ASN A 73 25.76 -0.52 8.18
CA ASN A 73 27.08 -0.58 7.58
C ASN A 73 27.00 -0.78 6.05
N ALA A 74 26.11 -1.65 5.56
CA ALA A 74 25.91 -1.84 4.13
C ALA A 74 25.44 -0.56 3.42
N VAL A 75 24.55 0.21 4.05
CA VAL A 75 24.08 1.51 3.52
C VAL A 75 25.19 2.55 3.52
N GLU A 76 25.96 2.68 4.61
CA GLU A 76 27.10 3.60 4.73
C GLU A 76 28.15 3.32 3.65
N ASN A 77 28.42 2.04 3.36
CA ASN A 77 29.34 1.59 2.32
C ASN A 77 28.71 1.54 0.92
N ARG A 78 27.47 2.03 0.75
CA ARG A 78 26.74 2.06 -0.54
C ARG A 78 26.67 0.71 -1.24
N MET A 79 26.55 -0.36 -0.48
CA MET A 79 26.36 -1.70 -1.03
C MET A 79 24.95 -1.84 -1.63
N ASN A 80 24.82 -2.69 -2.65
CA ASN A 80 23.52 -3.03 -3.21
C ASN A 80 22.77 -3.95 -2.24
N ILE A 81 21.54 -3.57 -1.87
CA ILE A 81 20.68 -4.34 -0.96
C ILE A 81 19.41 -4.75 -1.72
N ILE A 82 19.10 -6.05 -1.71
CA ILE A 82 17.83 -6.58 -2.23
C ILE A 82 16.97 -6.98 -1.03
N VAL A 83 15.77 -6.40 -0.94
CA VAL A 83 14.79 -6.75 0.09
C VAL A 83 13.74 -7.69 -0.52
N SER A 84 13.67 -8.90 0.02
CA SER A 84 12.72 -9.93 -0.42
C SER A 84 11.68 -10.20 0.67
N ALA A 85 10.44 -10.43 0.26
CA ALA A 85 9.36 -10.79 1.17
C ALA A 85 8.60 -12.02 0.63
N ALA A 86 8.20 -12.91 1.53
CA ALA A 86 7.30 -14.00 1.21
C ALA A 86 5.84 -13.55 1.36
N ARG A 87 4.93 -14.10 0.55
CA ARG A 87 3.49 -13.89 0.76
C ARG A 87 3.10 -14.53 2.08
N ARG A 88 2.45 -13.74 2.95
CA ARG A 88 1.91 -14.25 4.20
C ARG A 88 0.88 -15.33 3.90
N ARG A 89 1.13 -16.56 4.35
CA ARG A 89 0.17 -17.66 4.22
C ARG A 89 -1.03 -17.34 5.11
N ALA A 90 -2.25 -17.38 4.56
CA ALA A 90 -3.44 -17.21 5.37
C ALA A 90 -3.49 -18.33 6.43
N LYS A 91 -3.75 -17.97 7.69
CA LYS A 91 -3.98 -18.96 8.74
C LYS A 91 -5.28 -19.70 8.38
N PRO A 92 -5.32 -21.04 8.46
CA PRO A 92 -6.58 -21.77 8.33
C PRO A 92 -7.57 -21.25 9.38
N ARG A 93 -8.83 -21.10 8.98
CA ARG A 93 -9.92 -20.77 9.91
C ARG A 93 -10.10 -21.87 10.95
#